data_AF-K2DCR5-F1
#
_entry.id   AF-K2DCR5-F1
#
_cell.length_a   1.000
_cell.length_b   1.000
_cell.length_c   1.000
_cell.angle_alpha   90.00
_cell.angle_beta   90.00
_cell.angle_gamma   90.00
#
_symmetry.space_group_name_H-M   'P 1'
#
loop_
_entity.id
_entity.type
_entity.pdbx_description
1 polymer ?
#
loop_
_entity_poly.entity_id
_entity_poly.type
_entity_poly.pdbx_seq_one_letter_code
_entity_poly.pdbx_strand_id
1 'polypeptide(L)'
;MLKLYNTLSRKIESFKPLHPPKVGFYSCGPTVYDFQHIGNYRTYVGNDLFQRVLSFNGFLVERVMNITDVGHLTSNADTGEDKLEKGAKREGKSVWEIAQFYTKDFFESLKQLNVLTPGVVCKATDHI
;
A
#
# COMPACT_ATOMS: atom_id res chain seq x y z
N MET A 1 -11.31 -17.79 -17.51
CA MET A 1 -12.12 -16.73 -16.85
C MET A 1 -11.58 -16.55 -15.44
N LEU A 2 -11.08 -15.36 -15.11
CA LEU A 2 -10.52 -15.07 -13.78
C LEU A 2 -11.62 -15.12 -12.71
N LYS A 3 -11.32 -15.74 -11.57
CA LYS A 3 -12.20 -15.77 -10.39
C LYS A 3 -11.43 -15.29 -9.17
N LEU A 4 -12.08 -14.50 -8.30
CA LEU A 4 -11.48 -13.93 -7.10
C LEU A 4 -12.34 -14.24 -5.88
N TYR A 5 -11.71 -14.40 -4.72
CA TYR A 5 -12.43 -14.43 -3.46
C TYR A 5 -12.85 -13.01 -3.08
N ASN A 6 -14.16 -12.80 -2.91
CA ASN A 6 -14.74 -11.53 -2.52
C ASN A 6 -15.04 -11.54 -1.02
N THR A 7 -14.33 -10.74 -0.24
CA THR A 7 -14.52 -10.64 1.22
C THR A 7 -15.93 -10.20 1.61
N LEU A 8 -16.61 -9.37 0.79
CA LEU A 8 -17.97 -8.88 1.07
C LEU A 8 -18.99 -10.03 1.07
N SER A 9 -18.91 -10.92 0.07
CA SER A 9 -19.83 -12.05 -0.07
C SER A 9 -19.29 -13.36 0.53
N ARG A 10 -18.00 -13.39 0.87
CA ARG A 10 -17.23 -14.56 1.34
C ARG A 10 -17.24 -15.73 0.36
N LYS A 11 -17.30 -15.45 -0.95
CA LYS A 11 -17.37 -16.45 -2.02
C LYS A 11 -16.33 -16.20 -3.09
N ILE A 12 -16.02 -17.25 -3.84
CA ILE A 12 -15.26 -17.13 -5.09
C ILE A 12 -16.23 -16.71 -6.20
N GLU A 13 -15.99 -15.56 -6.80
CA GLU A 13 -16.85 -14.94 -7.82
C GLU A 13 -16.09 -14.74 -9.13
N SER A 14 -16.82 -14.70 -10.24
CA SER A 14 -16.21 -14.39 -11.54
C SER A 14 -15.84 -12.91 -11.58
N PHE A 15 -14.57 -12.61 -11.85
CA PHE A 15 -14.10 -11.24 -11.96
C PHE A 15 -14.61 -10.62 -13.27
N LYS A 16 -15.23 -9.44 -13.18
CA LYS A 16 -15.67 -8.63 -14.32
C LYS A 16 -15.23 -7.19 -14.07
N PRO A 17 -14.39 -6.60 -14.94
CA PRO A 17 -13.99 -5.20 -14.78
C PRO A 17 -15.16 -4.26 -14.99
N LEU A 18 -15.15 -3.12 -14.31
CA LEU A 18 -16.16 -2.06 -14.49
C LEU A 18 -16.09 -1.44 -15.90
N HIS A 19 -14.88 -1.28 -16.45
CA HIS A 19 -14.63 -0.67 -17.76
C HIS A 19 -13.66 -1.50 -18.60
N PRO A 20 -14.08 -2.64 -19.20
CA PRO A 20 -13.18 -3.49 -20.00
C PRO A 20 -12.49 -2.71 -21.14
N PRO A 21 -11.19 -2.96 -21.42
CA PRO A 21 -10.28 -3.90 -20.75
C PRO A 21 -9.56 -3.30 -19.52
N LYS A 22 -9.94 -2.12 -19.06
CA LYS A 22 -9.30 -1.41 -17.96
C LYS A 22 -9.71 -1.97 -16.60
N VAL A 23 -8.74 -2.11 -15.71
CA VAL A 23 -8.93 -2.49 -14.31
C VAL A 23 -8.23 -1.47 -13.44
N GLY A 24 -8.99 -0.73 -12.63
CA GLY A 24 -8.44 0.04 -11.52
C GLY A 24 -8.48 -0.80 -10.26
N PHE A 25 -7.40 -0.82 -9.47
CA PHE A 25 -7.47 -1.33 -8.11
C PHE A 25 -6.62 -0.51 -7.15
N TYR A 26 -7.10 -0.41 -5.91
CA TYR A 26 -6.42 0.27 -4.81
C TYR A 26 -5.82 -0.77 -3.86
N SER A 27 -4.58 -0.54 -3.44
CA SER A 27 -3.94 -1.30 -2.37
C SER A 27 -3.41 -0.36 -1.30
N CYS A 28 -3.72 -0.62 -0.03
CA CYS A 28 -3.18 0.18 1.08
C CYS A 28 -1.64 0.09 1.11
N GLY A 29 -0.98 1.24 1.20
CA GLY A 29 0.45 1.35 1.43
C GLY A 29 0.83 1.49 2.90
N PRO A 30 2.12 1.76 3.19
CA PRO A 30 2.66 1.77 4.54
C PRO A 30 2.29 3.05 5.31
N THR A 31 2.33 2.92 6.64
CA THR A 31 2.56 4.07 7.53
C THR A 31 4.07 4.21 7.74
N VAL A 32 4.63 5.36 7.37
CA VAL A 32 6.09 5.54 7.20
C VAL A 32 6.77 6.07 8.45
N TYR A 33 6.61 5.35 9.56
CA TYR A 33 7.24 5.68 10.87
C TYR A 33 8.40 4.75 11.26
N ASP A 34 8.55 3.63 10.56
CA ASP A 34 9.58 2.62 10.79
C ASP A 34 9.81 1.76 9.53
N PHE A 35 10.84 0.94 9.57
CA PHE A 35 11.09 -0.09 8.56
C PHE A 35 9.91 -1.06 8.45
N GLN A 36 9.55 -1.43 7.22
CA GLN A 36 8.51 -2.45 7.00
C GLN A 36 9.04 -3.84 7.35
N HIS A 37 8.21 -4.65 8.01
CA HIS A 37 8.56 -6.02 8.35
C HIS A 37 8.09 -7.00 7.28
N ILE A 38 8.58 -8.25 7.33
CA ILE A 38 8.25 -9.30 6.33
C ILE A 38 6.74 -9.51 6.13
N GLY A 39 5.94 -9.36 7.19
CA GLY A 39 4.48 -9.40 7.10
C GLY A 39 3.89 -8.33 6.16
N ASN A 40 4.44 -7.11 6.14
CA ASN A 40 4.02 -6.07 5.19
C ASN A 40 4.45 -6.44 3.77
N TYR A 41 5.71 -6.86 3.59
CA TYR A 41 6.25 -7.24 2.28
C TYR A 41 5.49 -8.39 1.62
N ARG A 42 5.02 -9.36 2.39
CA ARG A 42 4.12 -10.42 1.88
C ARG A 42 2.89 -9.83 1.17
N THR A 43 2.28 -8.79 1.75
CA THR A 43 1.11 -8.12 1.14
C THR A 43 1.48 -7.43 -0.16
N TYR A 44 2.60 -6.68 -0.20
CA TYR A 44 3.02 -5.97 -1.41
C TYR A 44 3.40 -6.92 -2.55
N VAL A 45 4.06 -8.04 -2.26
CA VAL A 45 4.31 -9.12 -3.23
C VAL A 45 3.01 -9.74 -3.72
N GLY A 46 2.02 -9.93 -2.85
CA GLY A 46 0.69 -10.41 -3.23
C GLY A 46 -0.04 -9.46 -4.18
N ASN A 47 0.01 -8.15 -3.91
CA ASN A 47 -0.58 -7.12 -4.76
C ASN A 47 0.13 -7.01 -6.12
N ASP A 48 1.45 -7.19 -6.14
CA ASP A 48 2.25 -7.27 -7.36
C ASP A 48 1.86 -8.48 -8.20
N LEU A 49 1.80 -9.66 -7.59
CA LEU A 49 1.36 -10.89 -8.25
C LEU A 49 -0.05 -10.71 -8.85
N PHE A 50 -0.96 -10.08 -8.11
CA PHE A 50 -2.30 -9.80 -8.59
C PHE A 50 -2.30 -8.89 -9.83
N GLN A 51 -1.54 -7.79 -9.81
CA GLN A 51 -1.36 -6.91 -10.96
C GLN A 51 -0.78 -7.64 -12.17
N ARG A 52 0.25 -8.47 -11.97
CA ARG A 52 0.89 -9.27 -13.03
C ARG A 52 -0.08 -10.28 -13.63
N VAL A 53 -0.89 -10.96 -12.80
CA VAL A 53 -1.91 -11.91 -13.27
C VAL A 53 -2.99 -11.18 -14.09
N LEU A 54 -3.47 -10.03 -13.63
CA LEU A 54 -4.43 -9.23 -14.40
C LEU A 54 -3.84 -8.82 -15.76
N SER A 55 -2.61 -8.32 -15.78
CA SER A 55 -1.91 -7.92 -17.01
C SER A 55 -1.70 -9.10 -17.95
N PHE A 56 -1.29 -10.25 -17.42
CA PHE A 56 -1.14 -11.51 -18.18
C PHE A 56 -2.47 -11.96 -18.82
N ASN A 57 -3.60 -11.69 -18.18
CA ASN A 57 -4.93 -11.97 -18.72
C ASN A 57 -5.44 -10.90 -19.71
N GLY A 58 -4.59 -9.95 -20.13
CA GLY A 58 -4.90 -8.95 -21.15
C GLY A 58 -5.61 -7.69 -20.64
N PHE A 59 -5.69 -7.49 -19.32
CA PHE A 59 -6.24 -6.25 -18.76
C PHE A 59 -5.23 -5.11 -18.76
N LEU A 60 -5.72 -3.88 -18.91
CA LEU A 60 -4.95 -2.65 -18.72
C LEU A 60 -5.10 -2.21 -17.27
N VAL A 61 -4.08 -2.44 -16.45
CA VAL A 61 -4.18 -2.30 -15.00
C VAL A 61 -3.62 -0.97 -14.52
N GLU A 62 -4.43 -0.21 -13.79
CA GLU A 62 -4.01 0.99 -13.07
C GLU A 62 -4.07 0.69 -11.57
N ARG A 63 -2.90 0.72 -10.91
CA ARG A 63 -2.80 0.48 -9.46
C ARG A 63 -2.54 1.78 -8.72
N VAL A 64 -3.40 2.08 -7.75
CA VAL A 64 -3.24 3.21 -6.81
C VAL A 64 -2.83 2.70 -5.44
N MET A 65 -1.89 3.39 -4.79
CA MET A 65 -1.45 3.08 -3.43
C MET A 65 -1.23 4.37 -2.63
N ASN A 66 -1.68 4.41 -1.39
CA ASN A 66 -1.41 5.54 -0.51
C ASN A 66 -0.04 5.43 0.19
N ILE A 67 0.43 6.52 0.76
CA ILE A 67 1.45 6.58 1.81
C ILE A 67 0.81 7.30 2.99
N THR A 68 0.78 6.66 4.16
CA THR A 68 0.32 7.31 5.39
C THR A 68 1.51 8.01 6.05
N ASP A 69 1.72 9.27 5.69
CA ASP A 69 2.83 10.13 6.13
C ASP A 69 2.45 11.14 7.24
N VAL A 70 1.21 11.08 7.70
CA VAL A 70 0.69 11.83 8.84
C VAL A 70 -0.35 10.99 9.57
N GLY A 71 -0.49 11.19 10.88
CA GLY A 71 -1.51 10.50 11.65
C GLY A 71 -1.18 9.03 11.92
N HIS A 72 -2.24 8.26 12.14
CA HIS A 72 -2.24 6.82 12.42
C HIS A 72 -1.88 6.48 13.87
N LEU A 73 -2.92 6.39 14.70
CA LEU A 73 -2.82 6.06 16.11
C LEU A 73 -2.27 4.64 16.32
N THR A 74 -1.59 4.45 17.45
CA THR A 74 -1.05 3.16 17.88
C THR A 74 -2.12 2.11 18.22
N SER A 75 -3.38 2.52 18.41
CA SER A 75 -4.51 1.63 18.68
C SER A 75 -5.68 1.85 17.71
N ASN A 76 -6.53 0.83 17.57
CA ASN A 76 -7.72 0.83 16.70
C ASN A 76 -8.95 1.47 17.36
N ALA A 77 -8.92 1.69 18.67
CA ALA A 77 -9.78 2.69 19.29
C ALA A 77 -9.08 4.04 19.06
N ASP A 78 -9.80 5.15 18.93
CA ASP A 78 -9.21 6.50 18.72
C ASP A 78 -8.43 7.02 19.96
N THR A 79 -7.64 6.14 20.56
CA THR A 79 -6.80 6.28 21.73
C THR A 79 -5.43 5.72 21.38
N GLY A 80 -4.37 6.45 21.72
CA GLY A 80 -3.00 6.04 21.43
C GLY A 80 -2.11 7.22 21.04
N GLU A 81 -0.81 7.05 21.20
CA GLU A 81 0.17 7.98 20.63
C GLU A 81 0.17 7.84 19.10
N ASP A 82 0.37 8.95 18.39
CA ASP A 82 0.58 8.96 16.95
C ASP A 82 1.86 8.19 16.59
N LYS A 83 1.77 7.25 15.64
CA LYS A 83 2.91 6.39 15.29
C LYS A 83 4.07 7.19 14.69
N LEU A 84 3.79 8.24 13.92
CA LEU A 84 4.82 9.10 13.34
C LEU A 84 5.48 9.93 14.44
N GLU A 85 4.73 10.56 15.34
CA GLU A 85 5.32 11.33 16.46
C GLU A 85 6.20 10.45 17.35
N LYS A 86 5.76 9.22 17.63
CA LYS A 86 6.54 8.25 18.39
C LYS A 86 7.83 7.88 17.66
N GLY A 87 7.77 7.65 16.35
CA GLY A 87 8.95 7.39 15.52
C GLY A 87 9.92 8.58 15.50
N ALA A 88 9.38 9.80 15.41
CA ALA A 88 10.15 11.04 15.36
C ALA A 88 10.97 11.25 16.62
N LYS A 89 10.34 11.04 17.79
CA LYS A 89 11.00 11.07 19.11
C LYS A 89 12.09 10.00 19.22
N ARG A 90 11.83 8.78 18.73
CA ARG A 90 12.82 7.68 18.76
C ARG A 90 14.08 8.01 17.96
N GLU A 91 13.91 8.60 16.78
CA GLU A 91 15.00 8.89 15.85
C GLU A 91 15.68 10.26 16.10
N GLY A 92 15.13 11.10 16.98
CA GLY A 92 15.61 12.47 17.19
C GLY A 92 15.43 13.36 15.96
N LYS A 93 14.37 13.13 15.17
CA LYS A 93 14.06 13.81 13.90
C LYS A 93 12.66 14.39 13.92
N SER A 94 12.34 15.25 12.95
CA SER A 94 10.97 15.68 12.70
C SER A 94 10.13 14.59 12.03
N VAL A 95 8.80 14.70 12.14
CA VAL A 95 7.85 13.80 11.46
C VAL A 95 8.07 13.77 9.94
N TRP A 96 8.40 14.91 9.34
CA TRP A 96 8.67 15.01 7.91
C TRP A 96 9.93 14.24 7.50
N GLU A 97 10.99 14.34 8.31
CA GLU A 97 12.25 13.64 8.04
C GLU A 97 12.10 12.12 8.16
N ILE A 98 11.38 11.61 9.17
CA ILE A 98 11.13 10.17 9.28
C ILE A 98 10.24 9.69 8.13
N ALA A 99 9.18 10.45 7.77
CA ALA A 99 8.24 10.04 6.74
C ALA A 99 8.95 9.96 5.39
N GLN A 100 9.77 10.96 5.07
CA GLN A 100 10.59 10.94 3.86
C GLN A 100 11.60 9.79 3.86
N PHE A 101 12.30 9.56 4.98
CA PHE A 101 13.29 8.51 5.11
C PHE A 101 12.68 7.12 4.90
N TYR A 102 11.62 6.78 5.64
CA TYR A 102 10.97 5.47 5.55
C TYR A 102 10.16 5.28 4.26
N THR A 103 9.64 6.35 3.65
CA THR A 103 9.07 6.27 2.29
C THR A 103 10.13 5.84 1.29
N LYS A 104 11.32 6.45 1.34
CA LYS A 104 12.42 6.12 0.44
C LYS A 104 12.88 4.67 0.64
N ASP A 105 13.14 4.27 1.87
CA ASP A 105 13.52 2.89 2.22
C ASP A 105 12.47 1.86 1.74
N PHE A 106 11.19 2.16 1.94
CA PHE A 106 10.10 1.30 1.49
C PHE A 106 10.15 1.04 -0.02
N PHE A 107 10.31 2.09 -0.84
CA PHE A 107 10.38 1.93 -2.31
C PHE A 107 11.68 1.25 -2.76
N GLU A 108 12.81 1.51 -2.09
CA GLU A 108 14.06 0.79 -2.34
C GLU A 108 13.92 -0.71 -2.05
N SER A 109 13.25 -1.06 -0.95
CA SER A 109 12.97 -2.44 -0.58
C SER A 109 12.00 -3.13 -1.55
N LEU A 110 10.94 -2.45 -1.99
CA LEU A 110 10.05 -2.97 -3.04
C LEU A 110 10.80 -3.25 -4.35
N LYS A 111 11.72 -2.36 -4.73
CA LYS A 111 12.57 -2.55 -5.92
C LYS A 111 13.46 -3.79 -5.77
N GLN A 112 14.07 -4.01 -4.61
CA GLN A 112 14.88 -5.21 -4.34
C GLN A 112 14.05 -6.50 -4.42
N LEU A 113 12.77 -6.44 -4.03
CA LEU A 113 11.82 -7.55 -4.14
C LEU A 113 11.20 -7.71 -5.54
N ASN A 114 11.61 -6.90 -6.52
CA ASN A 114 11.05 -6.89 -7.88
C ASN A 114 9.52 -6.64 -7.91
N VAL A 115 9.03 -5.88 -6.93
CA VAL A 115 7.64 -5.42 -6.89
C VAL A 115 7.51 -4.22 -7.83
N LEU A 116 6.54 -4.27 -8.75
CA LEU A 116 6.22 -3.15 -9.63
C LEU A 116 5.82 -1.95 -8.78
N THR A 117 6.23 -0.74 -9.17
CA THR A 117 5.73 0.49 -8.56
C THR A 117 4.27 0.73 -8.99
N PRO A 118 3.36 1.17 -8.09
CA PRO A 118 2.00 1.54 -8.49
C PRO A 118 2.03 2.67 -9.54
N GLY A 119 1.01 2.73 -10.40
CA GLY A 119 0.89 3.82 -11.38
C GLY A 119 0.63 5.17 -10.73
N VAL A 120 -0.10 5.18 -9.61
CA VAL A 120 -0.29 6.36 -8.76
C VAL A 120 0.09 6.05 -7.32
N VAL A 121 0.90 6.93 -6.72
CA VAL A 121 1.21 6.96 -5.29
C VAL A 121 0.74 8.29 -4.72
N CYS A 122 -0.13 8.26 -3.72
CA CYS A 122 -0.67 9.46 -3.08
C CYS A 122 -0.31 9.53 -1.60
N LYS A 123 0.20 10.66 -1.12
CA LYS A 123 0.41 10.87 0.31
C LYS A 123 -0.87 11.33 0.98
N ALA A 124 -1.05 11.00 2.25
CA ALA A 124 -2.20 11.50 3.01
C ALA A 124 -2.17 13.04 3.12
N THR A 125 -0.97 13.63 3.30
CA THR A 125 -0.79 15.08 3.40
C THR A 125 -1.13 15.87 2.13
N ASP A 126 -1.12 15.24 0.95
CA ASP A 126 -1.46 15.89 -0.33
C ASP A 126 -2.98 16.07 -0.52
N HIS A 127 -3.80 15.57 0.42
CA HIS A 127 -5.26 15.47 0.28
C HIS A 127 -6.04 15.86 1.55
N ILE A 128 -5.52 16.83 2.32
CA ILE A 128 -6.18 17.41 3.51
C ILE A 128 -7.26 18.42 3.10
#